data_AF-A0A1V9HQ19-F1
#
_entry.id   AF-A0A1V9HQ19-F1
#
_cell.length_a   1.000
_cell.length_b   1.000
_cell.length_c   1.000
_cell.angle_alpha   90.00
_cell.angle_beta   90.00
_cell.angle_gamma   90.00
#
_symmetry.space_group_name_H-M   'P 1'
#
loop_
_entity.id
_entity.type
_entity.pdbx_description
1 polymer ?
#
loop_
_entity_poly.entity_id
_entity_poly.type
_entity_poly.pdbx_seq_one_letter_code
_entity_poly.pdbx_strand_id
1 'polypeptide(L)'
;MTIGLLQGGEDADSISLEGNSSGEPSKIWIDHNTIFASLTKCSGAGDASFDGGIDMKKGVHHVTVSYNYVYNYQKVALNGYSDSDTKNAAARTTYHHNRFENVESRLPLQRRGLSHIYNNYFNNVFTSGINVRMGGVAKIESNYFENIKNPVTSRDSSEIGYWDLINNYVGSGITWSTPDGSKPYANATNWVSSKVFPESLGYIYTVTPAAQVKAKVIATAGAGKNLAE
;
A
#
# COMPACT_ATOMS: atom_id res chain seq x y z
N MET A 1 0.75 16.89 6.50
CA MET A 1 0.05 17.13 7.80
C MET A 1 0.36 16.00 8.78
N THR A 2 0.15 16.17 10.08
CA THR A 2 0.24 15.07 11.06
C THR A 2 -1.17 14.68 11.50
N ILE A 3 -1.54 13.41 11.29
CA ILE A 3 -2.87 12.85 11.58
C ILE A 3 -2.67 11.61 12.44
N GLY A 4 -3.37 11.48 13.55
CA GLY A 4 -3.32 10.23 14.29
C GLY A 4 -4.20 10.17 15.51
N LEU A 5 -4.37 8.95 16.02
CA LEU A 5 -5.24 8.63 17.15
C LEU A 5 -6.66 9.19 16.99
N LEU A 6 -7.22 9.01 15.79
CA LEU A 6 -8.63 9.33 15.53
C LEU A 6 -9.54 8.54 16.49
N GLN A 7 -10.75 9.05 16.71
CA GLN A 7 -11.75 8.34 17.48
C GLN A 7 -12.03 7.00 16.80
N GLY A 8 -11.54 5.91 17.39
CA GLY A 8 -11.56 4.56 16.81
C GLY A 8 -12.96 4.10 16.37
N GLY A 9 -13.00 3.04 15.55
CA GLY A 9 -14.20 2.55 14.90
C GLY A 9 -13.99 2.33 13.40
N GLU A 10 -15.00 1.81 12.71
CA GLU A 10 -14.96 1.53 11.26
C GLU A 10 -14.94 2.80 10.41
N ASP A 11 -15.39 3.93 10.94
CA ASP A 11 -15.41 5.22 10.24
C ASP A 11 -14.13 6.06 10.49
N ALA A 12 -13.14 5.50 11.19
CA ALA A 12 -11.93 6.20 11.62
C ALA A 12 -10.84 6.28 10.53
N ASP A 13 -11.24 6.52 9.28
CA ASP A 13 -10.33 6.73 8.15
C ASP A 13 -9.50 8.01 8.36
N SER A 14 -8.17 7.93 8.19
CA SER A 14 -7.30 9.12 8.25
C SER A 14 -7.43 10.00 7.01
N ILE A 15 -7.27 9.41 5.81
CA ILE A 15 -7.51 10.07 4.53
C ILE A 15 -8.28 9.09 3.64
N SER A 16 -9.51 9.44 3.27
CA SER A 16 -10.40 8.59 2.47
C SER A 16 -10.79 9.30 1.16
N LEU A 17 -10.56 8.64 0.03
CA LEU A 17 -11.01 9.07 -1.29
C LEU A 17 -12.10 8.12 -1.78
N GLU A 18 -13.28 8.64 -2.06
CA GLU A 18 -14.43 7.80 -2.40
C GLU A 18 -15.18 8.32 -3.62
N GLY A 19 -15.27 7.47 -4.65
CA GLY A 19 -16.23 7.66 -5.74
C GLY A 19 -17.66 7.36 -5.29
N ASN A 20 -18.63 8.06 -5.87
CA ASN A 20 -20.05 7.84 -5.57
C ASN A 20 -20.90 7.92 -6.86
N SER A 21 -22.22 8.07 -6.72
CA SER A 21 -23.14 8.16 -7.87
C SER A 21 -22.90 9.39 -8.75
N SER A 22 -22.31 10.45 -8.18
CA SER A 22 -22.06 11.72 -8.88
C SER A 22 -20.73 11.76 -9.61
N GLY A 23 -19.87 10.75 -9.42
CA GLY A 23 -18.58 10.62 -10.09
C GLY A 23 -17.46 10.14 -9.18
N GLU A 24 -16.27 10.06 -9.75
CA GLU A 24 -15.08 9.53 -9.11
C GLU A 24 -14.00 10.63 -8.94
N PRO A 25 -13.45 10.83 -7.73
CA PRO A 25 -12.31 11.72 -7.51
C PRO A 25 -11.10 11.34 -8.36
N SER A 26 -10.38 12.34 -8.87
CA SER A 26 -9.16 12.12 -9.64
C SER A 26 -8.15 13.24 -9.52
N LYS A 27 -6.91 12.98 -9.94
CA LYS A 27 -5.77 13.93 -9.88
C LYS A 27 -5.53 14.43 -8.45
N ILE A 28 -5.43 13.48 -7.53
CA ILE A 28 -5.22 13.75 -6.10
C ILE A 28 -3.77 13.45 -5.75
N TRP A 29 -3.16 14.33 -4.96
CA TRP A 29 -1.80 14.16 -4.45
C TRP A 29 -1.82 14.14 -2.92
N ILE A 30 -1.45 13.00 -2.34
CA ILE A 30 -1.35 12.79 -0.89
C ILE A 30 0.14 12.74 -0.56
N ASP A 31 0.66 13.85 -0.08
CA ASP A 31 2.10 14.08 0.03
C ASP A 31 2.54 14.53 1.42
N HIS A 32 3.70 14.03 1.89
CA HIS A 32 4.35 14.47 3.14
C HIS A 32 3.43 14.51 4.37
N ASN A 33 2.60 13.48 4.53
CA ASN A 33 1.80 13.30 5.74
C ASN A 33 2.48 12.34 6.71
N THR A 34 2.33 12.60 8.00
CA THR A 34 2.62 11.62 9.05
C THR A 34 1.29 11.08 9.56
N ILE A 35 1.06 9.78 9.44
CA ILE A 35 -0.20 9.11 9.81
C ILE A 35 0.11 8.03 10.84
N PHE A 36 -0.56 8.04 11.99
CA PHE A 36 -0.30 7.05 13.04
C PHE A 36 -1.53 6.71 13.87
N ALA A 37 -1.55 5.51 14.44
CA ALA A 37 -2.59 5.07 15.35
C ALA A 37 -1.97 4.24 16.49
N SER A 38 -2.65 3.18 16.91
CA SER A 38 -2.08 2.15 17.77
C SER A 38 -2.33 0.77 17.16
N LEU A 39 -1.42 -0.17 17.46
CA LEU A 39 -1.60 -1.59 17.16
C LEU A 39 -2.50 -2.30 18.19
N THR A 40 -2.91 -1.60 19.26
CA THR A 40 -3.84 -2.14 20.26
C THR A 40 -5.16 -2.57 19.61
N LYS A 41 -5.60 -3.78 19.93
CA LYS A 41 -6.92 -4.31 19.57
C LYS A 41 -7.86 -4.16 20.78
N CYS A 42 -8.70 -3.13 20.77
CA CYS A 42 -9.63 -2.78 21.83
C CYS A 42 -10.70 -3.87 22.00
N SER A 43 -10.93 -4.29 23.24
CA SER A 43 -11.98 -5.26 23.56
C SER A 43 -13.35 -4.74 23.12
N GLY A 44 -14.11 -5.56 22.40
CA GLY A 44 -15.44 -5.21 21.88
C GLY A 44 -15.44 -4.42 20.56
N ALA A 45 -14.28 -3.98 20.06
CA ALA A 45 -14.19 -3.23 18.79
C ALA A 45 -14.03 -4.11 17.53
N GLY A 46 -14.02 -5.43 17.67
CA GLY A 46 -13.71 -6.34 16.57
C GLY A 46 -12.33 -6.04 15.95
N ASP A 47 -12.25 -5.99 14.62
CA ASP A 47 -11.05 -5.59 13.87
C ASP A 47 -11.01 -4.08 13.58
N ALA A 48 -11.81 -3.27 14.29
CA ALA A 48 -12.02 -1.85 14.00
C ALA A 48 -11.63 -0.94 15.16
N SER A 49 -10.54 -1.27 15.87
CA SER A 49 -9.99 -0.35 16.90
C SER A 49 -9.57 0.98 16.28
N PHE A 50 -9.03 0.92 15.06
CA PHE A 50 -8.88 2.01 14.11
C PHE A 50 -9.20 1.46 12.72
N ASP A 51 -9.48 2.32 11.73
CA ASP A 51 -9.69 1.88 10.35
C ASP A 51 -8.59 2.33 9.38
N GLY A 52 -8.93 2.78 8.17
CA GLY A 52 -7.98 3.03 7.08
C GLY A 52 -7.00 4.18 7.34
N GLY A 53 -5.77 4.05 6.82
CA GLY A 53 -4.79 5.15 6.82
C GLY A 53 -4.98 6.04 5.59
N ILE A 54 -4.68 5.50 4.41
CA ILE A 54 -4.85 6.17 3.11
C ILE A 54 -5.68 5.26 2.22
N ASP A 55 -6.99 5.47 2.24
CA ASP A 55 -7.95 4.60 1.59
C ASP A 55 -8.53 5.25 0.33
N MET A 56 -8.65 4.47 -0.74
CA MET A 56 -9.30 4.87 -1.97
C MET A 56 -10.17 3.74 -2.52
N LYS A 57 -11.37 4.08 -3.00
CA LYS A 57 -12.36 3.09 -3.42
C LYS A 57 -13.31 3.62 -4.50
N LYS A 58 -14.05 2.71 -5.14
CA LYS A 58 -15.12 3.02 -6.10
C LYS A 58 -14.66 3.80 -7.33
N GLY A 59 -13.47 3.50 -7.86
CA GLY A 59 -13.01 4.02 -9.15
C GLY A 59 -12.21 5.31 -9.10
N VAL A 60 -11.82 5.78 -7.90
CA VAL A 60 -10.84 6.87 -7.74
C VAL A 60 -9.58 6.58 -8.59
N HIS A 61 -9.11 7.56 -9.34
CA HIS A 61 -8.04 7.34 -10.32
C HIS A 61 -7.05 8.49 -10.47
N HIS A 62 -5.84 8.18 -10.96
CA HIS A 62 -4.73 9.14 -11.13
C HIS A 62 -4.37 9.80 -9.80
N VAL A 63 -4.00 8.97 -8.81
CA VAL A 63 -3.60 9.40 -7.47
C VAL A 63 -2.12 9.15 -7.25
N THR A 64 -1.42 10.13 -6.69
CA THR A 64 -0.04 9.96 -6.19
C THR A 64 -0.05 9.99 -4.67
N VAL A 65 0.52 8.96 -4.05
CA VAL A 65 0.75 8.85 -2.61
C VAL A 65 2.26 8.85 -2.38
N SER A 66 2.81 9.96 -1.90
CA SER A 66 4.25 10.15 -1.84
C SER A 66 4.78 10.71 -0.53
N TYR A 67 5.99 10.30 -0.15
CA TYR A 67 6.71 10.82 1.01
C TYR A 67 5.90 10.81 2.31
N ASN A 68 4.90 9.94 2.44
CA ASN A 68 4.14 9.81 3.67
C ASN A 68 4.88 8.89 4.64
N TYR A 69 4.78 9.18 5.93
CA TYR A 69 5.23 8.30 7.00
C TYR A 69 4.02 7.71 7.72
N VAL A 70 3.78 6.41 7.56
CA VAL A 70 2.70 5.68 8.24
C VAL A 70 3.29 4.69 9.23
N TYR A 71 2.94 4.81 10.51
CA TYR A 71 3.46 3.93 11.55
C TYR A 71 2.45 3.61 12.66
N ASN A 72 2.71 2.51 13.39
CA ASN A 72 1.83 1.99 14.45
C ASN A 72 0.38 1.84 13.96
N TYR A 73 0.21 1.25 12.78
CA TYR A 73 -1.05 1.25 12.05
C TYR A 73 -1.45 -0.16 11.59
N GLN A 74 -2.71 -0.55 11.77
CA GLN A 74 -3.18 -1.91 11.44
C GLN A 74 -3.50 -2.06 9.94
N LYS A 75 -4.27 -1.12 9.38
CA LYS A 75 -4.77 -1.14 7.99
C LYS A 75 -4.27 0.09 7.24
N VAL A 76 -3.14 -0.03 6.55
CA VAL A 76 -2.39 1.15 6.05
C VAL A 76 -3.09 1.83 4.87
N ALA A 77 -3.31 1.12 3.76
CA ALA A 77 -3.85 1.70 2.54
C ALA A 77 -4.70 0.70 1.75
N LEU A 78 -6.00 0.93 1.71
CA LEU A 78 -6.95 0.22 0.86
C LEU A 78 -7.05 0.87 -0.53
N ASN A 79 -7.06 0.06 -1.58
CA ASN A 79 -7.35 0.49 -2.94
C ASN A 79 -8.37 -0.48 -3.56
N GLY A 80 -9.65 -0.15 -3.43
CA GLY A 80 -10.80 -0.98 -3.82
C GLY A 80 -11.36 -1.78 -2.64
N TYR A 81 -12.61 -1.47 -2.25
CA TYR A 81 -13.15 -1.88 -0.95
C TYR A 81 -13.63 -3.33 -0.85
N SER A 82 -14.02 -3.93 -1.97
CA SER A 82 -14.50 -5.32 -2.03
C SER A 82 -14.15 -5.98 -3.37
N ASP A 83 -14.30 -7.30 -3.44
CA ASP A 83 -14.14 -8.04 -4.70
C ASP A 83 -15.19 -7.60 -5.75
N SER A 84 -16.34 -7.07 -5.29
CA SER A 84 -17.41 -6.52 -6.12
C SER A 84 -17.21 -5.05 -6.53
N ASP A 85 -16.16 -4.37 -6.09
CA ASP A 85 -15.83 -3.00 -6.51
C ASP A 85 -15.24 -2.98 -7.93
N THR A 86 -16.09 -3.24 -8.93
CA THR A 86 -15.67 -3.32 -10.33
C THR A 86 -15.25 -1.97 -10.90
N LYS A 87 -15.79 -0.86 -10.37
CA LYS A 87 -15.36 0.50 -10.74
C LYS A 87 -13.87 0.74 -10.50
N ASN A 88 -13.28 0.06 -9.51
CA ASN A 88 -11.87 0.20 -9.20
C ASN A 88 -10.91 -0.32 -10.30
N ALA A 89 -11.42 -0.94 -11.37
CA ALA A 89 -10.63 -1.19 -12.58
C ALA A 89 -10.06 0.09 -13.21
N ALA A 90 -10.71 1.24 -13.00
CA ALA A 90 -10.24 2.55 -13.43
C ALA A 90 -9.05 3.07 -12.61
N ALA A 91 -8.77 2.50 -11.43
CA ALA A 91 -7.74 3.00 -10.54
C ALA A 91 -6.36 2.99 -11.22
N ARG A 92 -5.66 4.12 -11.07
CA ARG A 92 -4.27 4.36 -11.49
C ARG A 92 -3.59 5.07 -10.33
N THR A 93 -2.76 4.35 -9.59
CA THR A 93 -2.19 4.88 -8.33
C THR A 93 -0.70 4.69 -8.27
N THR A 94 0.02 5.76 -7.96
CA THR A 94 1.47 5.73 -7.73
C THR A 94 1.74 5.84 -6.23
N TYR A 95 2.50 4.91 -5.67
CA TYR A 95 2.98 4.97 -4.29
C TYR A 95 4.51 5.11 -4.33
N HIS A 96 5.06 6.22 -3.84
CA HIS A 96 6.52 6.36 -3.83
C HIS A 96 7.14 7.08 -2.65
N HIS A 97 8.36 6.68 -2.30
CA HIS A 97 9.12 7.29 -1.20
C HIS A 97 8.36 7.33 0.14
N ASN A 98 7.34 6.48 0.32
CA ASN A 98 6.63 6.37 1.59
C ASN A 98 7.43 5.51 2.56
N ARG A 99 7.35 5.86 3.84
CA ARG A 99 7.88 5.09 4.97
C ARG A 99 6.73 4.34 5.63
N PHE A 100 6.82 3.02 5.62
CA PHE A 100 5.88 2.14 6.30
C PHE A 100 6.61 1.36 7.40
N GLU A 101 6.29 1.65 8.66
CA GLU A 101 7.06 1.10 9.78
C GLU A 101 6.19 0.71 10.98
N ASN A 102 6.38 -0.49 11.52
CA ASN A 102 5.57 -1.03 12.63
C ASN A 102 4.07 -1.04 12.28
N VAL A 103 3.72 -1.76 11.22
CA VAL A 103 2.35 -1.81 10.68
C VAL A 103 1.93 -3.26 10.41
N GLU A 104 0.63 -3.55 10.40
CA GLU A 104 0.18 -4.94 10.18
C GLU A 104 0.04 -5.27 8.68
N SER A 105 -0.81 -4.54 7.95
CA SER A 105 -1.22 -4.95 6.60
C SER A 105 -1.66 -3.81 5.67
N ARG A 106 -1.97 -4.18 4.41
CA ARG A 106 -2.51 -3.33 3.33
C ARG A 106 -1.52 -2.27 2.83
N LEU A 107 -0.43 -2.67 2.18
CA LEU A 107 0.62 -1.72 1.76
C LEU A 107 0.94 -1.66 0.25
N PRO A 108 -0.04 -1.47 -0.66
CA PRO A 108 -1.47 -1.37 -0.41
C PRO A 108 -2.16 -2.75 -0.45
N LEU A 109 -3.41 -2.82 0.00
CA LEU A 109 -4.35 -3.84 -0.46
C LEU A 109 -4.98 -3.32 -1.75
N GLN A 110 -4.55 -3.85 -2.89
CA GLN A 110 -5.06 -3.46 -4.20
C GLN A 110 -6.07 -4.49 -4.69
N ARG A 111 -7.25 -4.03 -5.09
CA ARG A 111 -8.21 -4.79 -5.89
C ARG A 111 -8.38 -4.12 -7.25
N ARG A 112 -8.13 -4.87 -8.31
CA ARG A 112 -8.22 -4.40 -9.71
C ARG A 112 -7.23 -3.26 -9.97
N GLY A 113 -7.45 -2.51 -11.06
CA GLY A 113 -6.67 -1.32 -11.40
C GLY A 113 -5.19 -1.59 -11.64
N LEU A 114 -4.43 -0.51 -11.82
CA LEU A 114 -2.98 -0.56 -11.96
C LEU A 114 -2.30 0.32 -10.91
N SER A 115 -1.23 -0.19 -10.32
CA SER A 115 -0.40 0.58 -9.41
C SER A 115 1.07 0.58 -9.81
N HIS A 116 1.75 1.68 -9.53
CA HIS A 116 3.20 1.76 -9.59
C HIS A 116 3.71 2.07 -8.18
N ILE A 117 4.42 1.12 -7.58
CA ILE A 117 4.86 1.15 -6.20
C ILE A 117 6.38 1.16 -6.22
N TYR A 118 7.01 2.32 -6.02
CA TYR A 118 8.46 2.44 -6.17
C TYR A 118 9.18 3.26 -5.09
N ASN A 119 10.44 2.93 -4.80
CA ASN A 119 11.27 3.59 -3.76
C ASN A 119 10.60 3.74 -2.39
N ASN A 120 9.67 2.88 -2.01
CA ASN A 120 9.11 2.87 -0.65
C ASN A 120 10.01 2.06 0.29
N TYR A 121 10.02 2.41 1.57
CA TYR A 121 10.72 1.68 2.62
C TYR A 121 9.72 0.97 3.52
N PHE A 122 9.85 -0.35 3.60
CA PHE A 122 9.01 -1.24 4.40
C PHE A 122 9.85 -1.87 5.52
N ASN A 123 9.47 -1.61 6.77
CA ASN A 123 10.13 -2.19 7.94
C ASN A 123 9.11 -2.60 9.01
N ASN A 124 9.34 -3.72 9.68
CA ASN A 124 8.45 -4.25 10.72
C ASN A 124 6.99 -4.31 10.27
N VAL A 125 6.73 -5.11 9.24
CA VAL A 125 5.39 -5.34 8.69
C VAL A 125 4.92 -6.73 9.10
N PHE A 126 3.94 -6.80 10.00
CA PHE A 126 3.69 -8.00 10.80
C PHE A 126 2.80 -9.05 10.12
N THR A 127 1.93 -8.66 9.19
CA THR A 127 0.96 -9.58 8.55
C THR A 127 1.25 -9.77 7.06
N SER A 128 1.21 -8.69 6.28
CA SER A 128 1.44 -8.72 4.83
C SER A 128 1.71 -7.35 4.25
N GLY A 129 2.58 -7.26 3.24
CA GLY A 129 2.89 -6.03 2.51
C GLY A 129 1.90 -5.68 1.41
N ILE A 130 2.43 -5.60 0.18
CA ILE A 130 1.69 -5.34 -1.06
C ILE A 130 0.83 -6.58 -1.35
N ASN A 131 -0.49 -6.41 -1.34
CA ASN A 131 -1.46 -7.48 -1.60
C ASN A 131 -2.30 -7.15 -2.84
N VAL A 132 -1.91 -7.69 -4.00
CA VAL A 132 -2.56 -7.42 -5.30
C VAL A 132 -3.60 -8.47 -5.60
N ARG A 133 -4.85 -8.07 -5.86
CA ARG A 133 -6.00 -8.97 -5.94
C ARG A 133 -6.91 -8.60 -7.11
N MET A 134 -7.85 -9.48 -7.44
CA MET A 134 -8.93 -9.23 -8.41
C MET A 134 -8.43 -8.79 -9.79
N GLY A 135 -7.39 -9.45 -10.31
CA GLY A 135 -6.81 -9.17 -11.61
C GLY A 135 -6.02 -7.85 -11.72
N GLY A 136 -5.85 -7.12 -10.62
CA GLY A 136 -5.00 -5.93 -10.57
C GLY A 136 -3.55 -6.26 -10.92
N VAL A 137 -2.82 -5.27 -11.43
CA VAL A 137 -1.37 -5.41 -11.71
C VAL A 137 -0.61 -4.29 -11.01
N ALA A 138 0.45 -4.66 -10.31
CA ALA A 138 1.35 -3.70 -9.65
C ALA A 138 2.75 -3.76 -10.26
N LYS A 139 3.28 -2.63 -10.74
CA LYS A 139 4.71 -2.49 -11.00
C LYS A 139 5.38 -2.14 -9.68
N ILE A 140 6.22 -3.05 -9.16
CA ILE A 140 6.86 -2.92 -7.85
C ILE A 140 8.36 -2.76 -8.09
N GLU A 141 8.84 -1.53 -8.01
CA GLU A 141 10.16 -1.14 -8.53
C GLU A 141 11.05 -0.50 -7.46
N SER A 142 12.27 -1.01 -7.28
CA SER A 142 13.30 -0.38 -6.44
C SER A 142 12.87 -0.03 -5.01
N ASN A 143 11.95 -0.78 -4.40
CA ASN A 143 11.60 -0.60 -3.00
C ASN A 143 12.64 -1.26 -2.09
N TYR A 144 12.64 -0.88 -0.81
CA TYR A 144 13.48 -1.52 0.22
C TYR A 144 12.58 -2.28 1.20
N PHE A 145 12.79 -3.59 1.32
CA PHE A 145 12.05 -4.47 2.22
C PHE A 145 12.96 -5.06 3.30
N GLU A 146 12.60 -4.94 4.58
CA GLU A 146 13.22 -5.68 5.68
C GLU A 146 12.21 -5.93 6.81
N ASN A 147 12.42 -6.98 7.60
CA ASN A 147 11.55 -7.35 8.73
C ASN A 147 10.06 -7.38 8.36
N ILE A 148 9.73 -7.99 7.22
CA ILE A 148 8.38 -8.00 6.66
C ILE A 148 7.92 -9.43 6.42
N LYS A 149 6.71 -9.73 6.89
CA LYS A 149 5.98 -10.94 6.56
C LYS A 149 5.20 -10.72 5.26
N ASN A 150 5.28 -11.67 4.32
CA ASN A 150 4.54 -11.66 3.06
C ASN A 150 4.64 -10.33 2.27
N PRO A 151 5.86 -9.87 1.90
CA PRO A 151 6.06 -8.52 1.32
C PRO A 151 5.31 -8.26 0.02
N VAL A 152 5.23 -9.26 -0.86
CA VAL A 152 4.45 -9.20 -2.11
C VAL A 152 3.64 -10.48 -2.23
N THR A 153 2.31 -10.34 -2.21
CA THR A 153 1.39 -11.46 -2.17
C THR A 153 0.09 -11.15 -2.92
N SER A 154 -0.67 -12.20 -3.21
CA SER A 154 -2.07 -12.14 -3.58
C SER A 154 -2.83 -13.12 -2.71
N ARG A 155 -3.82 -12.67 -1.94
CA ARG A 155 -4.57 -13.55 -1.01
C ARG A 155 -5.94 -12.98 -0.64
N ASP A 156 -6.79 -13.86 -0.12
CA ASP A 156 -8.09 -13.58 0.49
C ASP A 156 -9.20 -13.07 -0.45
N SER A 157 -8.96 -12.98 -1.77
CA SER A 157 -9.95 -12.68 -2.82
C SER A 157 -10.39 -13.91 -3.58
N SER A 158 -11.51 -13.82 -4.30
CA SER A 158 -11.93 -14.86 -5.26
C SER A 158 -10.93 -15.03 -6.42
N GLU A 159 -10.25 -13.96 -6.81
CA GLU A 159 -9.26 -13.94 -7.88
C GLU A 159 -7.94 -13.32 -7.42
N ILE A 160 -6.83 -13.88 -7.89
CA ILE A 160 -5.50 -13.31 -7.64
C ILE A 160 -5.27 -12.03 -8.46
N GLY A 161 -4.28 -11.25 -8.06
CA GLY A 161 -3.67 -10.19 -8.86
C GLY A 161 -2.24 -10.55 -9.24
N TYR A 162 -1.54 -9.59 -9.86
CA TYR A 162 -0.24 -9.82 -10.47
C TYR A 162 0.74 -8.70 -10.18
N TRP A 163 2.03 -8.98 -10.36
CA TRP A 163 3.11 -8.04 -10.12
C TRP A 163 4.21 -8.14 -11.17
N ASP A 164 4.80 -6.99 -11.45
CA ASP A 164 6.02 -6.82 -12.20
C ASP A 164 7.12 -6.31 -11.25
N LEU A 165 8.09 -7.17 -10.92
CA LEU A 165 9.12 -6.92 -9.92
C LEU A 165 10.42 -6.49 -10.59
N ILE A 166 10.92 -5.29 -10.25
CA ILE A 166 12.13 -4.72 -10.86
C ILE A 166 13.02 -4.12 -9.78
N ASN A 167 14.28 -4.58 -9.68
CA ASN A 167 15.34 -3.96 -8.87
C ASN A 167 15.03 -3.71 -7.38
N ASN A 168 14.10 -4.44 -6.76
CA ASN A 168 13.81 -4.28 -5.32
C ASN A 168 14.99 -4.75 -4.47
N TYR A 169 15.26 -4.03 -3.37
CA TYR A 169 16.23 -4.44 -2.36
C TYR A 169 15.54 -5.33 -1.32
N VAL A 170 15.96 -6.59 -1.26
CA VAL A 170 15.43 -7.61 -0.33
C VAL A 170 16.42 -7.75 0.83
N GLY A 171 16.13 -7.07 1.93
CA GLY A 171 16.91 -7.11 3.16
C GLY A 171 16.65 -8.37 4.00
N SER A 172 17.04 -8.32 5.27
CA SER A 172 16.88 -9.41 6.22
C SER A 172 15.46 -9.48 6.79
N GLY A 173 15.13 -10.58 7.46
CA GLY A 173 13.87 -10.72 8.21
C GLY A 173 12.61 -10.86 7.33
N ILE A 174 12.77 -11.26 6.06
CA ILE A 174 11.65 -11.62 5.20
C ILE A 174 11.12 -12.98 5.62
N THR A 175 9.81 -13.05 5.89
CA THR A 175 9.13 -14.31 6.22
C THR A 175 7.87 -14.48 5.37
N TRP A 176 7.40 -15.71 5.26
CA TRP A 176 6.25 -16.06 4.44
C TRP A 176 5.31 -16.97 5.21
N SER A 177 4.02 -16.90 4.89
CA SER A 177 3.01 -17.82 5.40
C SER A 177 1.94 -18.11 4.36
N THR A 178 1.26 -19.23 4.57
CA THR A 178 0.02 -19.59 3.86
C THR A 178 -1.16 -18.87 4.55
N PRO A 179 -2.08 -18.24 3.81
CA PRO A 179 -3.32 -17.72 4.38
C PRO A 179 -4.28 -18.86 4.73
N ASP A 180 -5.18 -18.63 5.68
CA ASP A 180 -6.20 -19.61 6.04
C ASP A 180 -7.28 -19.76 4.94
N GLY A 181 -8.01 -20.88 4.97
CA GLY A 181 -9.11 -21.17 4.06
C GLY A 181 -8.69 -21.79 2.73
N SER A 182 -9.63 -21.83 1.77
CA SER A 182 -9.47 -22.52 0.48
C SER A 182 -9.35 -21.58 -0.73
N LYS A 183 -9.28 -20.26 -0.50
CA LYS A 183 -9.13 -19.28 -1.57
C LYS A 183 -7.73 -19.41 -2.21
N PRO A 184 -7.61 -19.14 -3.52
CA PRO A 184 -6.30 -19.12 -4.17
C PRO A 184 -5.42 -18.03 -3.57
N TYR A 185 -4.12 -18.29 -3.51
CA TYR A 185 -3.13 -17.31 -3.09
C TYR A 185 -1.82 -17.48 -3.85
N ALA A 186 -1.00 -16.44 -3.85
CA ALA A 186 0.36 -16.45 -4.38
C ALA A 186 1.29 -15.63 -3.48
N ASN A 187 2.53 -16.08 -3.34
CA ASN A 187 3.62 -15.39 -2.66
C ASN A 187 4.79 -15.24 -3.61
N ALA A 188 5.38 -14.05 -3.70
CA ALA A 188 6.57 -13.82 -4.53
C ALA A 188 7.86 -14.32 -3.84
N THR A 189 7.89 -15.57 -3.37
CA THR A 189 9.02 -16.11 -2.57
C THR A 189 10.36 -16.04 -3.30
N ASN A 190 10.33 -16.14 -4.63
CA ASN A 190 11.50 -16.13 -5.48
C ASN A 190 11.71 -14.78 -6.19
N TRP A 191 10.90 -13.77 -5.87
CA TRP A 191 10.98 -12.43 -6.45
C TRP A 191 10.92 -12.39 -7.98
N VAL A 192 10.08 -13.23 -8.57
CA VAL A 192 9.84 -13.29 -10.03
C VAL A 192 8.53 -12.57 -10.37
N SER A 193 8.54 -11.76 -11.45
CA SER A 193 7.34 -11.15 -12.01
C SER A 193 6.32 -12.22 -12.42
N SER A 194 5.06 -12.05 -12.02
CA SER A 194 3.96 -12.91 -12.46
C SER A 194 3.26 -12.37 -13.71
N LYS A 195 3.39 -11.06 -13.97
CA LYS A 195 2.89 -10.42 -15.18
C LYS A 195 3.65 -9.12 -15.42
N VAL A 196 4.04 -8.86 -16.66
CA VAL A 196 4.60 -7.56 -17.06
C VAL A 196 3.53 -6.48 -16.91
N PHE A 197 3.92 -5.28 -16.48
CA PHE A 197 2.99 -4.15 -16.39
C PHE A 197 2.42 -3.81 -17.78
N PRO A 198 1.09 -3.69 -17.94
CA PRO A 198 0.45 -3.87 -19.26
C PRO A 198 0.47 -2.64 -20.17
N GLU A 199 0.78 -1.45 -19.65
CA GLU A 199 0.73 -0.20 -20.40
C GLU A 199 1.88 0.74 -20.00
N SER A 200 2.17 1.74 -20.84
CA SER A 200 3.10 2.82 -20.45
C SER A 200 2.57 3.55 -19.22
N LEU A 201 3.44 3.88 -18.27
CA LEU A 201 3.06 4.65 -17.07
C LEU A 201 2.55 6.06 -17.42
N GLY A 202 2.94 6.61 -18.56
CA GLY A 202 2.48 7.93 -19.02
C GLY A 202 3.10 9.12 -18.27
N TYR A 203 4.13 8.90 -17.45
CA TYR A 203 4.90 9.94 -16.77
C TYR A 203 6.37 9.52 -16.62
N ILE A 204 7.24 10.52 -16.41
CA ILE A 204 8.66 10.33 -16.08
C ILE A 204 8.83 10.41 -14.57
N TYR A 205 9.76 9.63 -14.04
CA TYR A 205 10.09 9.57 -12.61
C TYR A 205 11.56 9.26 -12.42
N THR A 206 12.10 9.64 -11.27
CA THR A 206 13.49 9.38 -10.88
C THR A 206 13.54 8.25 -9.87
N VAL A 207 14.38 7.24 -10.15
CA VAL A 207 14.55 6.09 -9.28
C VAL A 207 15.77 6.28 -8.39
N THR A 208 15.55 6.47 -7.09
CA THR A 208 16.57 6.28 -6.06
C THR A 208 17.03 4.81 -6.10
N PRO A 209 18.34 4.52 -6.18
CA PRO A 209 18.83 3.14 -6.13
C PRO A 209 18.28 2.40 -4.90
N ALA A 210 17.75 1.18 -5.09
CA ALA A 210 16.98 0.50 -4.04
C ALA A 210 17.74 0.34 -2.72
N ALA A 211 19.06 0.10 -2.75
CA ALA A 211 19.90 0.01 -1.55
C ALA A 211 20.00 1.35 -0.76
N GLN A 212 19.74 2.48 -1.39
CA GLN A 212 19.75 3.83 -0.78
C GLN A 212 18.37 4.28 -0.31
N VAL A 213 17.30 3.58 -0.70
CA VAL A 213 15.92 3.97 -0.41
C VAL A 213 15.65 4.08 1.09
N LYS A 214 16.16 3.15 1.92
CA LYS A 214 16.02 3.25 3.38
C LYS A 214 16.52 4.59 3.92
N ALA A 215 17.75 4.98 3.56
CA ALA A 215 18.35 6.24 4.03
C ALA A 215 17.58 7.46 3.49
N LYS A 216 17.25 7.43 2.19
CA LYS A 216 16.49 8.49 1.51
C LYS A 216 15.15 8.73 2.19
N VAL A 217 14.34 7.68 2.31
CA VAL A 217 12.96 7.76 2.82
C VAL A 217 12.93 8.13 4.30
N ILE A 218 13.85 7.66 5.14
CA ILE A 218 13.94 8.10 6.55
C ILE A 218 14.24 9.62 6.64
N ALA A 219 15.04 10.14 5.72
CA ALA A 219 15.38 11.55 5.68
C ALA A 219 14.19 12.42 5.23
N THR A 220 13.38 11.95 4.28
CA THR A 220 12.42 12.79 3.54
C THR A 220 10.96 12.55 3.89
N ALA A 221 10.55 11.33 4.24
CA ALA A 221 9.15 11.02 4.46
C ALA A 221 8.58 11.59 5.77
N GLY A 222 7.35 12.07 5.69
CA GLY A 222 6.54 12.56 6.80
C GLY A 222 6.39 14.08 6.84
N ALA A 223 5.47 14.54 7.66
CA ALA A 223 5.29 15.96 7.96
C ALA A 223 6.50 16.54 8.71
N GLY A 224 6.69 17.85 8.59
CA GLY A 224 7.79 18.56 9.26
C GLY A 224 9.17 18.37 8.60
N LYS A 225 9.21 17.79 7.40
CA LYS A 225 10.42 17.61 6.59
C LYS A 225 10.64 18.71 5.56
N ASN A 226 9.89 19.81 5.65
CA ASN A 226 9.89 20.91 4.68
C ASN A 226 9.68 20.45 3.23
N LEU A 227 8.90 19.38 3.03
CA LEU A 227 8.65 18.77 1.73
C LEU A 227 9.95 18.36 1.00
N ALA A 228 10.97 17.96 1.75
CA ALA A 228 12.23 17.50 1.19
C ALA A 228 12.02 16.23 0.38
N GLU A 229 12.56 16.18 -0.84
CA GLU A 229 12.46 15.02 -1.73
C GLU A 229 13.73 14.20 -1.78
#